data_AF-A0A2N8TDG8-F1
#
_entry.id   AF-A0A2N8TDG8-F1
#
_cell.length_a   1.000
_cell.length_b   1.000
_cell.length_c   1.000
_cell.angle_alpha   90.00
_cell.angle_beta   90.00
_cell.angle_gamma   90.00
#
_symmetry.space_group_name_H-M   'P 1'
#
loop_
_entity.id
_entity.type
_entity.pdbx_description
1 polymer ?
#
loop_
_entity_poly.entity_id
_entity_poly.type
_entity_poly.pdbx_seq_one_letter_code
_entity_poly.pdbx_strand_id
1 'polypeptide(L)' 'ALETGGLLPLNTGGGGLSEAYVHGFNLINEGVRQLRGTSTAQVPGASTCLVTAGEGVPTSALLLRS' A
#
# COMPACT_ATOMS: atom_id res chain seq x y z
N ALA A 1 -1.52 3.78 16.27
CA ALA A 1 -0.73 3.18 15.17
C ALA A 1 -1.40 3.41 13.81
N LEU A 2 -2.71 3.14 13.71
CA LEU A 2 -3.52 3.23 12.49
C LEU A 2 -4.19 4.61 12.26
N GLU A 3 -3.72 5.63 12.97
CA GLU A 3 -4.17 7.01 12.79
C GLU A 3 -3.56 7.59 11.51
N THR A 4 -4.15 8.63 10.93
CA THR A 4 -3.52 9.39 9.85
C THR A 4 -2.19 9.98 10.35
N GLY A 5 -1.09 9.67 9.65
CA GLY A 5 0.27 10.04 10.10
C GLY A 5 0.82 9.17 11.24
N GLY A 6 0.16 8.06 11.57
CA GLY A 6 0.66 7.08 12.52
C GLY A 6 1.91 6.33 12.04
N LEU A 7 2.47 5.52 12.94
CA LEU A 7 3.74 4.80 12.72
C LEU A 7 3.70 3.77 11.58
N LEU A 8 2.52 3.32 11.17
CA LEU A 8 2.34 2.38 10.07
C LEU A 8 1.18 2.83 9.20
N PRO A 9 1.42 3.74 8.23
CA PRO A 9 0.40 4.13 7.26
C PRO A 9 -0.04 2.92 6.44
N LEU A 10 -1.35 2.70 6.32
CA LEU A 10 -1.94 1.59 5.57
C LEU A 10 -2.96 2.12 4.57
N ASN A 11 -3.08 1.43 3.41
CA ASN A 11 -4.08 1.73 2.38
C ASN A 11 -4.16 3.22 2.01
N THR A 12 -3.01 3.88 1.85
CA THR A 12 -2.89 5.33 1.58
C THR A 12 -3.63 5.77 0.32
N GLY A 13 -3.73 4.89 -0.69
CA GLY A 13 -4.55 5.14 -1.89
C GLY A 13 -6.05 4.94 -1.69
N GLY A 14 -6.49 4.44 -0.53
CA GLY A 14 -7.88 4.02 -0.23
C GLY A 14 -8.08 2.50 -0.22
N GLY A 15 -7.14 1.74 -0.79
CA GLY A 15 -7.16 0.28 -0.82
C GLY A 15 -8.39 -0.31 -1.52
N GLY A 16 -8.69 -1.58 -1.23
CA GLY A 16 -9.81 -2.30 -1.86
C GLY A 16 -11.20 -1.72 -1.56
N LEU A 17 -11.34 -0.95 -0.48
CA LEU A 17 -12.62 -0.41 -0.01
C LEU A 17 -12.97 0.96 -0.59
N SER A 18 -11.98 1.78 -0.95
CA SER A 18 -12.21 3.17 -1.37
C SER A 18 -11.53 3.56 -2.68
N GLU A 19 -10.42 2.91 -3.06
CA GLU A 19 -9.78 3.17 -4.36
C GLU A 19 -10.48 2.39 -5.46
N ALA A 20 -10.30 1.07 -5.42
CA ALA A 20 -10.88 0.10 -6.35
C ALA A 20 -10.56 -1.31 -5.84
N TYR A 21 -11.45 -2.27 -6.12
CA TYR A 21 -11.19 -3.69 -5.86
C TYR A 21 -10.69 -4.38 -7.14
N VAL A 22 -9.39 -4.27 -7.40
CA VAL A 22 -8.73 -4.85 -8.59
C VAL A 22 -7.83 -6.03 -8.19
N HIS A 23 -8.35 -6.88 -7.30
CA HIS A 23 -7.66 -8.07 -6.78
C HIS A 23 -6.21 -7.79 -6.29
N GLY A 24 -6.00 -6.64 -5.64
CA GLY A 24 -4.73 -6.28 -5.01
C GLY A 24 -3.70 -5.63 -5.94
N PHE A 25 -3.93 -5.59 -7.26
CA PHE A 25 -2.98 -4.94 -8.19
C PHE A 25 -2.83 -3.43 -7.94
N ASN A 26 -3.91 -2.77 -7.51
CA ASN A 26 -3.86 -1.36 -7.11
C ASN A 26 -2.97 -1.13 -5.88
N LEU A 27 -2.91 -2.09 -4.94
CA LEU A 27 -2.04 -2.01 -3.75
C LEU A 27 -0.55 -2.06 -4.15
N ILE A 28 -0.20 -2.91 -5.14
CA ILE A 28 1.16 -2.97 -5.69
C ILE A 28 1.52 -1.62 -6.32
N ASN A 29 0.61 -1.05 -7.12
CA ASN A 29 0.83 0.25 -7.76
C ASN A 29 0.97 1.39 -6.73
N GLU A 30 0.13 1.42 -5.68
CA GLU A 30 0.26 2.37 -4.58
C GLU A 30 1.62 2.24 -3.88
N GLY A 31 2.05 1.02 -3.55
CA GLY A 31 3.37 0.78 -2.96
C GLY A 31 4.52 1.30 -3.83
N VAL A 32 4.45 1.07 -5.15
CA VAL A 32 5.44 1.61 -6.11
C VAL A 32 5.38 3.14 -6.16
N ARG A 33 4.20 3.75 -6.18
CA ARG A 33 4.03 5.21 -6.16
C ARG A 33 4.59 5.83 -4.87
N GLN A 34 4.37 5.19 -3.72
CA GLN A 34 4.94 5.63 -2.44
C GLN A 34 6.46 5.66 -2.48
N LEU A 35 7.10 4.57 -2.93
CA LEU A 35 8.57 4.47 -3.00
C LEU A 35 9.18 5.41 -4.03
N ARG A 36 8.42 5.81 -5.06
CA ARG A 36 8.86 6.76 -6.09
C ARG A 36 8.55 8.22 -5.74
N GLY A 37 7.84 8.49 -4.65
CA GLY A 37 7.45 9.85 -4.28
C GLY A 37 6.34 10.44 -5.15
N THR A 38 5.51 9.61 -5.77
CA THR A 38 4.46 10.01 -6.72
C THR A 38 3.05 9.63 -6.27
N SER A 39 2.85 9.28 -4.99
CA SER A 39 1.51 9.02 -4.45
C SER A 39 0.76 10.34 -4.19
N THR A 40 -0.56 10.32 -4.38
CA THR A 40 -1.45 11.44 -4.03
C THR A 40 -1.62 11.58 -2.51
N ALA A 41 -1.34 10.53 -1.75
CA ALA A 41 -1.34 10.49 -0.28
C ALA A 41 0.03 10.07 0.24
N GLN A 42 1.06 10.84 -0.13
CA GLN A 42 2.46 10.50 0.06
C GLN A 42 2.83 10.33 1.55
N VAL A 43 3.50 9.22 1.86
CA VAL A 43 4.17 9.00 3.14
C VAL A 43 5.57 9.61 3.08
N PRO A 44 5.92 10.54 3.99
CA PRO A 44 7.24 11.15 4.02
C PRO A 44 8.34 10.11 4.27
N GLY A 45 9.39 10.11 3.44
CA GLY A 45 10.55 9.24 3.63
C GLY A 45 10.29 7.74 3.44
N ALA A 46 9.21 7.37 2.75
CA ALA A 46 8.89 5.97 2.46
C ALA A 46 10.04 5.29 1.68
N SER A 47 10.66 4.29 2.30
CA SER A 47 11.75 3.50 1.71
C SER A 47 11.47 2.00 1.68
N THR A 48 10.41 1.55 2.34
CA THR A 48 9.97 0.15 2.35
C THR A 48 8.44 0.09 2.41
N CYS A 49 7.84 -0.86 1.69
CA CYS A 49 6.41 -1.08 1.66
C CYS A 49 6.10 -2.58 1.67
N LEU A 50 5.21 -3.01 2.58
CA LEU A 50 4.64 -4.35 2.58
C LEU A 50 3.30 -4.32 1.84
N VAL A 51 3.15 -5.20 0.86
CA VAL A 51 1.89 -5.43 0.15
C VAL A 51 1.42 -6.85 0.41
N THR A 52 0.17 -7.03 0.81
CA THR A 52 -0.46 -8.34 1.01
C THR A 52 -1.59 -8.54 0.00
N ALA A 53 -1.73 -9.75 -0.52
CA ALA A 53 -2.81 -10.11 -1.43
C ALA A 53 -4.09 -10.50 -0.67
N GLY A 54 -5.12 -10.93 -1.40
CA GLY A 54 -6.42 -11.29 -0.84
C GLY A 54 -6.35 -12.38 0.23
N GLU A 55 -7.25 -12.29 1.20
CA GLU A 55 -7.40 -13.25 2.31
C GLU A 55 -8.44 -14.33 1.95
N GLY A 56 -8.45 -15.45 2.68
CA GLY A 56 -9.42 -16.55 2.47
C GLY A 56 -9.10 -17.53 1.33
N VAL A 57 -7.97 -17.34 0.64
CA VAL A 57 -7.45 -18.21 -0.43
C VAL A 57 -5.93 -18.35 -0.31
N PRO A 58 -5.26 -19.32 -0.98
CA PRO A 58 -3.81 -19.30 -1.10
C PRO A 58 -3.33 -17.93 -1.57
N THR A 59 -2.49 -17.28 -0.76
CA THR A 59 -2.19 -15.86 -0.86
C THR A 59 -0.71 -15.59 -1.03
N SER A 60 -0.34 -14.32 -1.18
CA SER A 60 1.03 -13.87 -1.37
C SER A 60 1.27 -12.52 -0.68
N ALA A 61 2.55 -12.17 -0.54
CA ALA A 61 2.99 -10.88 -0.05
C ALA A 61 4.27 -10.44 -0.78
N LEU A 62 4.46 -9.12 -0.87
CA LEU A 62 5.64 -8.49 -1.45
C LEU A 62 6.25 -7.50 -0.46
N LEU A 63 7.57 -7.50 -0.36
CA LEU A 63 8.33 -6.42 0.30
C LEU A 63 9.03 -5.61 -0.79
N LEU A 64 8.56 -4.37 -0.98
CA LEU A 64 9.14 -3.43 -1.94
C LEU A 64 10.13 -2.50 -1.21
N ARG A 65 11.24 -2.14 -1.86
CA ARG A 65 12.28 -1.26 -1.31
C ARG A 65 12.87 -0.36 -2.40
N SER A 66 13.22 0.88 -2.04
CA SER A 66 14.00 1.81 -2.86
C SER A 66 15.49 1.86 -2.49
#